data_AF-A0A2J8VJK9-F1
#
_entry.id   AF-A0A2J8VJK9-F1
#
_cell.length_a   1.000
_cell.length_b   1.000
_cell.length_c   1.000
_cell.angle_alpha   90.00
_cell.angle_beta   90.00
_cell.angle_gamma   90.00
#
_symmetry.space_group_name_H-M   'P 1'
#
loop_
_entity.id
_entity.type
_entity.pdbx_description
1 polymer ?
#
loop_
_entity_poly.entity_id
_entity_poly.type
_entity_poly.pdbx_seq_one_letter_code
_entity_poly.pdbx_strand_id
1 'polypeptide(L)'
;MKETNRRKSLHPIHQGITELSRSISVDLAESKRLGCLLLSSFQFSIQKLEPFLRDTKGFSLESFRAKASSLSEELKHFADGLETDGTLQKCFEDSNGKASDFSLEASVAEMKEYITKFSLERQTWDQLLLHYQQEAEEILS
;
A
#
# COMPACT_ATOMS: atom_id res chain seq x y z
N MET A 1 -1.10 -33.19 18.22
CA MET A 1 -1.90 -32.03 18.68
C MET A 1 -1.59 -30.89 17.70
N LYS A 2 -2.55 -30.52 16.84
CA LYS A 2 -2.31 -29.67 15.67
C LYS A 2 -2.32 -28.20 16.11
N GLU A 3 -1.16 -27.55 16.14
CA GLU A 3 -1.08 -26.10 16.37
C GLU A 3 -1.83 -25.36 15.25
N THR A 4 -3.02 -24.87 15.57
CA THR A 4 -3.76 -24.00 14.67
C THR A 4 -3.08 -22.64 14.68
N ASN A 5 -2.28 -22.40 13.65
CA ASN A 5 -1.68 -21.10 13.32
C ASN A 5 -2.84 -20.10 13.08
N ARG A 6 -3.30 -19.43 14.15
CA ARG A 6 -4.32 -18.39 14.05
C ARG A 6 -3.68 -17.20 13.33
N ARG A 7 -4.11 -16.95 12.09
CA ARG A 7 -3.78 -15.72 11.36
C ARG A 7 -4.08 -14.54 12.30
N LYS A 8 -3.09 -13.70 12.57
CA LYS A 8 -3.29 -12.44 13.28
C LYS A 8 -4.26 -11.62 12.42
N SER A 9 -5.52 -11.53 12.85
CA SER A 9 -6.50 -10.67 12.19
C SER A 9 -5.97 -9.25 12.20
N LEU A 10 -6.07 -8.56 11.07
CA LEU A 10 -5.77 -7.13 11.02
C LEU A 10 -6.60 -6.40 12.08
N HIS A 11 -6.02 -5.36 12.67
CA HIS A 11 -6.74 -4.56 13.66
C HIS A 11 -8.02 -3.99 13.01
N PRO A 12 -9.13 -3.89 13.76
CA PRO A 12 -10.34 -3.26 13.26
C PRO A 12 -10.01 -1.88 12.69
N ILE A 13 -10.37 -1.66 11.43
CA ILE A 13 -10.17 -0.37 10.79
C ILE A 13 -11.06 0.62 11.53
N HIS A 14 -10.45 1.68 12.07
CA HIS A 14 -11.16 2.69 12.84
C HIS A 14 -12.17 3.40 11.91
N GLN A 15 -13.46 3.10 12.07
CA GLN A 15 -14.51 3.50 11.12
C GLN A 15 -14.48 5.00 10.80
N GLY A 16 -14.30 5.85 11.82
CA GLY A 16 -14.23 7.29 11.64
C GLY A 16 -13.06 7.80 10.80
N ILE A 17 -11.96 7.04 10.65
CA ILE A 17 -10.83 7.43 9.79
C ILE A 17 -11.14 7.09 8.33
N THR A 18 -11.75 5.94 8.07
CA THR A 18 -12.15 5.54 6.70
C THR A 18 -13.33 6.34 6.16
N GLU A 19 -14.13 6.93 7.03
CA GLU A 19 -15.23 7.80 6.62
C GLU A 19 -14.73 9.08 5.92
N LEU A 20 -13.55 9.60 6.30
CA LEU A 20 -12.97 10.81 5.70
C LEU A 20 -12.73 10.66 4.20
N SER A 21 -12.17 9.53 3.76
CA SER A 21 -11.94 9.29 2.34
C SER A 21 -13.23 8.94 1.59
N ARG A 22 -14.19 8.31 2.28
CA ARG A 22 -15.49 7.93 1.71
C ARG A 22 -16.42 9.14 1.53
N SER A 23 -16.31 10.17 2.37
CA SER A 23 -17.11 11.39 2.25
C SER A 23 -16.69 12.30 1.10
N ILE A 24 -15.54 12.03 0.47
CA ILE A 24 -15.03 12.81 -0.66
C ILE A 24 -15.58 12.22 -1.96
N SER A 25 -16.15 13.08 -2.82
CA SER A 25 -16.73 12.65 -4.09
C SER A 25 -15.72 11.88 -4.94
N VAL A 26 -16.20 10.78 -5.54
CA VAL A 26 -15.43 9.93 -6.46
C VAL A 26 -15.35 10.53 -7.86
N ASP A 27 -16.18 11.52 -8.17
CA ASP A 27 -16.22 12.18 -9.49
C ASP A 27 -15.07 13.20 -9.68
N LEU A 28 -14.35 13.50 -8.60
CA LEU A 28 -13.18 14.39 -8.62
C LEU A 28 -11.92 13.62 -9.06
N ALA A 29 -11.01 14.31 -9.73
CA ALA A 29 -9.68 13.77 -10.04
C ALA A 29 -8.94 13.34 -8.77
N GLU A 30 -8.08 12.32 -8.85
CA GLU A 30 -7.43 11.74 -7.66
C GLU A 30 -6.56 12.74 -6.89
N SER A 31 -5.85 13.63 -7.59
CA SER A 31 -5.09 14.74 -7.00
C SER A 31 -5.97 15.71 -6.22
N LYS A 32 -7.13 16.06 -6.77
CA LYS A 32 -8.13 16.89 -6.09
C LYS A 32 -8.75 16.19 -4.88
N ARG A 33 -9.01 14.88 -4.99
CA ARG A 33 -9.48 14.04 -3.87
C ARG A 33 -8.45 13.99 -2.76
N LEU A 34 -7.15 13.92 -3.10
CA LEU A 34 -6.06 13.99 -2.13
C LEU A 34 -6.00 15.35 -1.43
N GLY A 35 -6.15 16.46 -2.15
CA GLY A 35 -6.26 17.80 -1.55
C GLY A 35 -7.43 17.91 -0.55
N CYS A 36 -8.60 17.40 -0.94
CA CYS A 36 -9.77 17.33 -0.06
C CYS A 36 -9.52 16.44 1.17
N LEU A 37 -8.78 15.33 1.01
CA LEU A 37 -8.44 14.42 2.09
C LEU A 37 -7.46 15.06 3.09
N LEU A 38 -6.49 15.86 2.62
CA LEU A 38 -5.58 16.61 3.49
C LEU A 38 -6.36 17.57 4.38
N LEU A 39 -7.28 18.35 3.81
CA LEU A 39 -8.12 19.29 4.56
C LEU A 39 -9.03 18.56 5.56
N SER A 40 -9.70 17.49 5.12
CA SER A 40 -10.58 16.68 5.98
C SER A 40 -9.81 16.03 7.13
N SER A 41 -8.58 15.56 6.88
CA SER A 41 -7.71 14.99 7.91
C SER A 41 -7.26 16.02 8.93
N PHE A 42 -6.94 17.24 8.48
CA PHE A 42 -6.60 18.35 9.35
C PHE A 42 -7.77 18.71 10.28
N GLN A 43 -8.97 18.90 9.72
CA GLN A 43 -10.18 19.19 10.49
C GLN A 43 -10.52 18.06 11.47
N PHE A 44 -10.40 16.80 11.05
CA PHE A 44 -10.58 15.65 11.93
C PHE A 44 -9.60 15.66 13.10
N SER A 45 -8.33 16.00 12.85
CA SER A 45 -7.31 16.09 13.91
C SER A 45 -7.64 17.18 14.94
N ILE A 46 -8.14 18.33 14.47
CA ILE A 46 -8.61 19.42 15.34
C ILE A 46 -9.77 18.93 16.21
N GLN A 47 -10.78 18.28 15.61
CA GLN A 47 -11.93 17.73 16.35
C GLN A 47 -11.53 16.64 17.35
N LYS A 48 -10.44 15.90 17.11
CA LYS A 48 -9.91 14.92 18.06
C LYS A 48 -9.14 15.57 19.20
N LEU A 49 -8.48 16.70 18.96
CA LEU A 49 -7.72 17.41 19.97
C LEU A 49 -8.62 18.26 20.89
N GLU A 50 -9.63 18.91 20.31
CA GLU A 50 -10.49 19.89 20.99
C GLU A 50 -11.11 19.41 22.32
N PRO A 51 -11.62 18.17 22.46
CA PRO A 51 -12.22 17.69 23.71
C PRO A 51 -11.26 17.64 24.91
N PHE A 52 -9.95 17.67 24.67
CA PHE A 52 -8.93 17.64 25.72
C PHE A 52 -8.47 19.05 26.14
N LEU A 53 -8.90 20.08 25.43
CA LEU A 53 -8.54 21.46 25.69
C LEU A 53 -9.50 22.07 26.72
N ARG A 54 -8.97 22.91 27.60
CA ARG A 54 -9.74 23.61 28.64
C ARG A 54 -9.42 25.09 28.60
N ASP A 55 -10.40 25.91 28.94
CA ASP A 55 -10.18 27.34 29.10
C ASP A 55 -9.22 27.59 30.26
N THR A 56 -8.15 28.32 29.97
CA THR A 56 -7.13 28.70 30.95
C THR A 56 -6.74 30.17 30.75
N LYS A 57 -6.04 30.76 31.73
CA LYS A 57 -5.64 32.17 31.63
C LYS A 57 -4.64 32.33 30.48
N GLY A 58 -5.07 33.01 29.40
CA GLY A 58 -4.27 33.21 28.18
C GLY A 58 -4.57 32.22 27.04
N PHE A 59 -5.48 31.27 27.23
CA PHE A 59 -5.94 30.35 26.19
C PHE A 59 -7.44 30.09 26.33
N SER A 60 -8.22 30.45 25.31
CA SER A 60 -9.64 30.13 25.23
C SER A 60 -9.92 29.18 24.08
N LEU A 61 -10.89 28.29 24.27
CA LEU A 61 -11.33 27.36 23.24
C LEU A 61 -11.91 28.10 22.01
N GLU A 62 -12.50 29.27 22.23
CA GLU A 62 -12.93 30.17 21.15
C GLU A 62 -11.75 30.68 20.31
N SER A 63 -10.66 31.14 20.94
CA SER A 63 -9.47 31.59 20.23
C SER A 63 -8.80 30.45 19.45
N PHE A 64 -8.82 29.24 20.01
CA PHE A 64 -8.36 28.03 19.33
C PHE A 64 -9.20 27.73 18.08
N ARG A 65 -10.53 27.71 18.21
CA ARG A 65 -11.44 27.48 17.06
C ARG A 65 -11.25 28.54 15.98
N ALA A 66 -11.14 29.82 16.35
CA ALA A 66 -10.89 30.91 15.41
C ALA A 66 -9.57 30.70 14.64
N LYS A 67 -8.50 30.30 15.34
CA LYS A 67 -7.21 30.01 14.70
C LYS A 67 -7.27 28.75 13.82
N ALA A 68 -7.95 27.70 14.28
CA ALA A 68 -8.14 26.47 13.55
C ALA A 68 -8.92 26.69 12.25
N SER A 69 -9.99 27.50 12.28
CA SER A 69 -10.74 27.89 11.08
C SER A 69 -9.89 28.72 10.12
N SER A 70 -9.15 29.72 10.61
CA SER A 70 -8.24 30.52 9.79
C SER A 70 -7.18 29.67 9.10
N LEU A 71 -6.54 28.75 9.82
CA LEU A 71 -5.54 27.84 9.26
C LEU A 71 -6.16 26.80 8.32
N SER A 72 -7.42 26.40 8.53
CA SER A 72 -8.11 25.49 7.62
C SER A 72 -8.33 26.14 6.25
N GLU A 73 -8.72 27.41 6.20
CA GLU A 73 -8.86 28.15 4.94
C GLU A 73 -7.50 28.40 4.27
N GLU A 74 -6.45 28.70 5.05
CA GLU A 74 -5.10 28.83 4.52
C GLU A 74 -4.58 27.51 3.93
N LEU A 75 -4.81 26.38 4.63
CA LEU A 75 -4.47 25.05 4.15
C LEU A 75 -5.24 24.69 2.88
N LYS A 76 -6.50 25.09 2.77
CA LYS A 76 -7.30 24.89 1.56
C LYS A 76 -6.68 25.62 0.36
N HIS A 77 -6.36 26.91 0.51
CA HIS A 77 -5.67 27.66 -0.54
C HIS A 77 -4.29 27.09 -0.88
N PHE A 78 -3.57 26.58 0.12
CA PHE A 78 -2.30 25.92 -0.09
C PHE A 78 -2.46 24.61 -0.88
N ALA A 79 -3.46 23.79 -0.53
CA ALA A 79 -3.77 22.56 -1.25
C ALA A 79 -4.18 22.83 -2.71
N ASP A 80 -4.98 23.87 -2.96
CA ASP A 80 -5.31 24.34 -4.31
C ASP A 80 -4.04 24.72 -5.07
N GLY A 81 -3.11 25.43 -4.41
CA GLY A 81 -1.79 25.76 -4.96
C GLY A 81 -0.98 24.51 -5.37
N LEU A 82 -0.88 23.53 -4.47
CA LEU A 82 -0.20 22.26 -4.72
C LEU A 82 -0.86 21.40 -5.82
N GLU A 83 -2.17 21.57 -6.03
CA GLU A 83 -2.87 20.96 -7.16
C GLU A 83 -2.43 21.62 -8.47
N THR A 84 -2.39 22.96 -8.51
CA THR A 84 -2.03 23.72 -9.71
C THR A 84 -0.56 23.64 -10.11
N ASP A 85 0.35 23.52 -9.15
CA ASP A 85 1.79 23.40 -9.43
C ASP A 85 2.23 21.96 -9.76
N GLY A 86 1.28 21.02 -9.75
CA GLY A 86 1.50 19.61 -10.06
C GLY A 86 2.13 18.79 -8.92
N THR A 87 2.37 19.38 -7.75
CA THR A 87 2.96 18.66 -6.60
C THR A 87 2.06 17.53 -6.13
N LEU A 88 0.74 17.74 -6.04
CA LEU A 88 -0.20 16.66 -5.70
C LEU A 88 -0.31 15.61 -6.82
N GLN A 89 -0.13 16.00 -8.08
CA GLN A 89 -0.18 15.08 -9.21
C GLN A 89 0.98 14.08 -9.17
N LYS A 90 2.17 14.53 -8.76
CA LYS A 90 3.36 13.68 -8.58
C LYS A 90 3.17 12.53 -7.59
N CYS A 91 2.19 12.62 -6.68
CA CYS A 91 1.87 11.51 -5.77
C CYS A 91 1.28 10.29 -6.49
N PHE A 92 0.73 10.50 -7.69
CA PHE A 92 0.11 9.46 -8.52
C PHE A 92 0.98 9.07 -9.73
N GLU A 93 2.04 9.83 -9.98
CA GLU A 93 3.08 9.41 -10.92
C GLU A 93 3.80 8.20 -10.31
N ASP A 94 3.80 7.07 -11.03
CA ASP A 94 4.56 5.92 -10.60
C ASP A 94 6.04 6.33 -10.55
N SER A 95 6.57 6.44 -9.34
CA SER A 95 8.01 6.56 -9.15
C SER A 95 8.64 5.42 -9.95
N ASN A 96 9.58 5.74 -10.85
CA ASN A 96 10.29 4.76 -11.67
C ASN A 96 10.93 3.59 -10.87
N GLY A 97 10.91 3.63 -9.53
CA GLY A 97 11.24 2.51 -8.65
C GLY A 97 10.24 1.34 -8.65
N LYS A 98 8.97 1.52 -9.06
CA LYS A 98 8.06 0.36 -9.22
C LYS A 98 8.34 -0.44 -10.50
N ALA A 99 8.89 0.19 -11.54
CA ALA A 99 9.24 -0.50 -12.77
C ALA A 99 10.39 -1.51 -12.57
N SER A 100 11.33 -1.20 -11.66
CA SER A 100 12.38 -2.16 -11.26
C SER A 100 11.81 -3.36 -10.48
N ASP A 101 10.79 -3.16 -9.66
CA ASP A 101 10.16 -4.24 -8.91
C ASP A 101 9.38 -5.19 -9.84
N PHE A 102 8.67 -4.66 -10.85
CA PHE A 102 8.02 -5.51 -11.87
C PHE A 102 9.03 -6.26 -12.75
N SER A 103 10.15 -5.64 -13.10
CA SER A 103 11.25 -6.30 -13.83
C SER A 103 11.90 -7.43 -13.01
N LEU A 104 12.08 -7.21 -11.69
CA LEU A 104 12.59 -8.21 -10.78
C LEU A 104 11.60 -9.36 -10.57
N GLU A 105 10.31 -9.07 -10.36
CA GLU A 105 9.26 -10.08 -10.23
C GLU A 105 9.13 -10.94 -11.49
N ALA A 106 9.19 -10.32 -12.68
CA ALA A 106 9.20 -11.03 -13.96
C ALA A 106 10.43 -11.94 -14.08
N SER A 107 11.62 -11.42 -13.77
CA SER A 107 12.87 -12.21 -13.79
C SER A 107 12.83 -13.40 -12.82
N VAL A 108 12.23 -13.21 -11.63
CA VAL A 108 12.05 -14.29 -10.64
C VAL A 108 11.03 -15.32 -11.12
N ALA A 109 9.98 -14.90 -11.83
CA ALA A 109 8.99 -15.81 -12.41
C ALA A 109 9.62 -16.69 -13.51
N GLU A 110 10.36 -16.09 -14.44
CA GLU A 110 11.10 -16.82 -15.47
C GLU A 110 12.11 -17.81 -14.87
N MET A 111 12.84 -17.39 -13.84
CA MET A 111 13.81 -18.25 -13.16
C MET A 111 13.12 -19.47 -12.51
N LYS A 112 11.96 -19.28 -11.89
CA LYS A 112 11.17 -20.39 -11.33
C LYS A 112 10.72 -21.36 -12.41
N GLU A 113 10.27 -20.86 -13.55
CA GLU A 113 9.88 -21.70 -14.69
C GLU A 113 11.06 -22.53 -15.20
N TYR A 114 12.24 -21.91 -15.40
CA TYR A 114 13.45 -22.65 -15.78
C TYR A 114 13.84 -23.71 -14.76
N ILE A 115 13.77 -23.42 -13.46
CA ILE A 115 14.05 -24.40 -12.41
C ILE A 115 13.12 -25.61 -12.52
N THR A 116 11.82 -25.39 -12.75
CA THR A 116 10.87 -26.51 -12.94
C THR A 116 11.17 -27.33 -14.19
N LYS A 117 11.49 -26.65 -15.30
CA LYS A 117 11.84 -27.31 -16.57
C LYS A 117 13.09 -28.17 -16.44
N PHE A 118 14.18 -27.62 -15.88
CA PHE A 118 15.43 -28.36 -15.68
C PHE A 118 15.27 -29.49 -14.66
N SER A 119 14.40 -29.33 -13.65
CA SER A 119 14.12 -30.40 -12.70
C SER A 119 13.42 -31.59 -13.37
N LEU A 120 12.47 -31.33 -14.26
CA LEU A 120 11.78 -32.36 -15.04
C LEU A 120 12.72 -33.04 -16.04
N GLU A 121 13.55 -32.25 -16.73
CA GLU A 121 14.55 -32.77 -17.66
C GLU A 121 15.54 -33.70 -16.95
N ARG A 122 16.06 -33.29 -15.79
CA ARG A 122 16.93 -34.12 -14.96
C ARG A 122 16.26 -35.45 -14.58
N GLN A 123 15.00 -35.41 -14.12
CA GLN A 123 14.27 -36.63 -13.77
C GLN A 123 14.10 -37.57 -14.97
N THR A 124 13.88 -37.02 -16.15
CA THR A 124 13.75 -37.79 -17.39
C THR A 124 15.09 -38.45 -17.75
N TRP A 125 16.20 -37.72 -17.61
CA TRP A 125 17.54 -38.26 -17.81
C TRP A 125 17.89 -39.36 -16.80
N ASP A 126 17.54 -39.18 -15.53
CA ASP A 126 17.75 -40.19 -14.49
C ASP A 126 16.99 -41.49 -14.80
N GLN A 127 15.75 -41.39 -15.27
CA GLN A 127 14.95 -42.56 -15.69
C GLN A 127 15.53 -43.24 -16.93
N LEU A 128 15.94 -42.46 -17.93
CA LEU A 128 16.52 -42.99 -19.16
C LEU A 128 17.83 -43.74 -18.88
N LEU A 129 18.68 -43.17 -18.03
CA LEU A 129 19.93 -43.79 -17.60
C LEU A 129 19.67 -45.13 -16.90
N LEU A 130 18.72 -45.14 -15.95
CA LEU A 130 18.38 -46.34 -15.21
C LEU A 130 17.85 -47.45 -16.12
N HIS A 131 17.01 -47.09 -17.10
CA HIS A 131 16.46 -48.03 -18.07
C HIS A 131 17.58 -48.72 -18.87
N TYR A 132 18.51 -47.95 -19.43
CA TYR A 132 19.62 -48.51 -20.21
C TYR A 132 20.60 -49.31 -19.35
N GLN A 133 20.80 -48.95 -18.09
CA GLN A 133 21.61 -49.74 -17.16
C GLN A 133 20.98 -51.11 -16.89
N GLN A 134 19.66 -51.14 -16.63
CA GLN A 134 18.92 -52.38 -16.43
C GLN A 134 18.90 -53.26 -17.68
N GLU A 135 18.63 -52.67 -18.86
CA GLU A 135 18.65 -53.39 -20.12
C GLU A 135 20.03 -53.99 -20.43
N ALA A 136 21.11 -53.25 -20.16
CA ALA A 136 22.46 -53.76 -20.32
C ALA A 136 22.77 -54.92 -19.35
N GLU A 137 22.34 -54.83 -18.09
CA GLU A 137 22.48 -55.91 -17.11
C GLU A 137 21.68 -57.16 -17.49
N GLU A 138 20.47 -57.01 -18.03
CA GLU A 138 19.66 -58.14 -18.52
C GLU A 138 20.27 -58.81 -19.77
N ILE A 139 20.86 -58.05 -20.68
CA ILE A 139 21.52 -58.58 -21.89
C ILE A 139 22.86 -59.29 -21.55
N LEU A 140 23.53 -58.86 -20.48
CA LEU A 140 24.81 -59.43 -20.02
C LEU A 140 24.65 -60.61 -19.04
N SER A 141 23.44 -60.90 -18.57
CA SER A 141 23.12 -62.02 -17.67
C SER A 141 22.69 -63.29 -18.41
#